data_AF-A0A535EYA3-F1
#
_entry.id   AF-A0A535EYA3-F1
#
_cell.length_a   1.000
_cell.length_b   1.000
_cell.length_c   1.000
_cell.angle_alpha   90.00
_cell.angle_beta   90.00
_cell.angle_gamma   90.00
#
_symmetry.space_group_name_H-M   'P 1'
#
loop_
_entity.id
_entity.type
_entity.pdbx_description
1 polymer ?
#
loop_
_entity_poly.entity_id
_entity_poly.type
_entity_poly.pdbx_seq_one_letter_code
_entity_poly.pdbx_strand_id
1 'polypeptide(L)'
;LCLPQDWQPFAKGDFPTPSGKCEFYSADLAARGFDPLPSYTPAAESPAGDPVLAARYPLALITTKSALHFLNSSYANLPHHLKAEREPLLEMHQHDAAPRGIGDHDLVRVSNDRGTVELRVRIGDRVRPGVVAMPSGWWASLSPGGSSANTLTADGLSDWGGGGDFHDTLVEVTRLPSTLYSEDITPLRGVVR
;
A
#
# COMPACT_ATOMS: atom_id res chain seq x y z
N LEU A 1 -28.23 -12.84 26.89
CA LEU A 1 -27.16 -12.93 25.88
C LEU A 1 -26.18 -13.99 26.37
N CYS A 2 -25.92 -15.04 25.58
CA CYS A 2 -24.86 -15.99 25.87
C CYS A 2 -23.53 -15.30 25.53
N LEU A 3 -23.03 -14.46 26.44
CA LEU A 3 -21.70 -13.91 26.31
C LEU A 3 -20.69 -15.05 26.52
N PRO A 4 -19.58 -15.11 25.75
CA PRO A 4 -18.49 -16.00 26.07
C PRO A 4 -18.11 -15.82 27.54
N GLN A 5 -17.81 -16.92 28.22
CA GLN A 5 -17.28 -16.89 29.59
C GLN A 5 -16.13 -15.88 29.67
N ASP A 6 -15.98 -15.18 30.80
CA ASP A 6 -14.89 -14.21 31.04
C ASP A 6 -13.53 -14.93 31.08
N TRP A 7 -13.06 -15.35 29.91
CA TRP A 7 -11.80 -16.01 29.74
C TRP A 7 -10.70 -14.96 29.72
N GLN A 8 -10.13 -14.73 30.90
CA GLN A 8 -9.03 -13.81 31.11
C GLN A 8 -7.78 -14.61 31.52
N PRO A 9 -7.15 -15.35 30.58
CA PRO A 9 -6.08 -16.29 30.89
C PRO A 9 -4.88 -15.63 31.59
N PHE A 10 -4.71 -14.31 31.43
CA PHE A 10 -3.59 -13.56 31.99
C PHE A 10 -4.00 -12.55 33.08
N ALA A 11 -5.22 -12.62 33.61
CA ALA A 11 -5.71 -11.67 34.63
C ALA A 11 -4.85 -11.66 35.91
N LYS A 12 -4.13 -12.75 36.18
CA LYS A 12 -3.26 -12.91 37.35
C LYS A 12 -1.76 -12.96 36.99
N GLY A 13 -1.40 -12.69 35.73
CA GLY A 13 -0.05 -12.95 35.22
C GLY A 13 0.00 -14.21 34.36
N ASP A 14 1.05 -15.01 34.52
CA ASP A 14 1.33 -16.23 33.74
C ASP A 14 1.45 -15.99 32.23
N PHE A 15 1.92 -14.80 31.86
CA PHE A 15 2.31 -14.53 30.47
C PHE A 15 3.48 -15.45 30.09
N PRO A 16 3.55 -15.93 28.83
CA PRO A 16 4.68 -16.69 28.33
C PRO A 16 5.90 -15.77 28.07
N THR A 17 6.29 -14.99 29.07
CA THR A 17 7.41 -14.05 29.09
C THR A 17 8.35 -14.40 30.24
N PRO A 18 9.63 -14.00 30.19
CA PRO A 18 10.59 -14.29 31.26
C PRO A 18 10.13 -13.82 32.66
N SER A 19 9.40 -12.70 32.74
CA SER A 19 8.88 -12.18 34.01
C SER A 19 7.53 -12.76 34.46
N GLY A 20 6.86 -13.55 33.61
CA GLY A 20 5.48 -14.00 33.84
C GLY A 20 4.44 -12.88 33.78
N LYS A 21 4.82 -11.68 33.30
CA LYS A 21 3.98 -10.47 33.22
C LYS A 21 3.89 -9.93 31.79
N CYS A 22 2.97 -9.00 31.55
CA CYS A 22 3.03 -8.15 30.37
C CYS A 22 4.23 -7.20 30.51
N GLU A 23 5.21 -7.32 29.62
CA GLU A 23 6.46 -6.58 29.68
C GLU A 23 6.35 -5.28 28.86
N PHE A 24 6.20 -4.14 29.54
CA PHE A 24 6.29 -2.82 28.88
C PHE A 24 7.72 -2.43 28.52
N TYR A 25 8.68 -2.90 29.31
CA TYR A 25 10.11 -2.81 29.04
C TYR A 25 10.61 -4.20 28.67
N SER A 26 11.21 -4.35 27.48
CA SER A 26 11.76 -5.63 27.04
C SER A 26 13.24 -5.75 27.36
N ALA A 27 13.57 -6.54 28.39
CA ALA A 27 14.96 -6.85 28.72
C ALA A 27 15.65 -7.68 27.61
N ASP A 28 14.90 -8.50 26.86
CA ASP A 28 15.40 -9.25 25.71
C ASP A 28 15.87 -8.32 24.58
N LEU A 29 15.04 -7.32 24.21
CA LEU A 29 15.40 -6.33 23.20
C LEU A 29 16.63 -5.53 23.61
N ALA A 30 16.69 -5.07 24.87
CA ALA A 30 17.87 -4.38 25.40
C ALA A 30 19.13 -5.25 25.30
N ALA A 31 19.05 -6.54 25.63
CA ALA A 31 20.18 -7.47 25.54
C ALA A 31 20.64 -7.70 24.10
N ARG A 32 19.74 -7.55 23.12
CA ARG A 32 20.01 -7.62 21.68
C ARG A 32 20.44 -6.28 21.06
N GLY A 33 20.51 -5.21 21.86
CA GLY A 33 20.93 -3.87 21.43
C GLY A 33 19.82 -3.00 20.82
N PHE A 34 18.55 -3.37 20.97
CA PHE A 34 17.40 -2.59 20.52
C PHE A 34 16.83 -1.71 21.65
N ASP A 35 16.03 -0.70 21.30
CA ASP A 35 15.27 0.09 22.26
C ASP A 35 14.27 -0.82 23.01
N PRO A 36 14.36 -0.94 24.34
CA PRO A 36 13.46 -1.79 25.12
C PRO A 36 12.06 -1.19 25.28
N LEU A 37 11.82 0.05 24.85
CA LEU A 37 10.55 0.74 24.92
C LEU A 37 10.05 1.12 23.51
N PRO A 38 8.72 1.21 23.30
CA PRO A 38 8.20 1.74 22.06
C PRO A 38 8.54 3.23 21.93
N SER A 39 9.15 3.59 20.81
CA SER A 39 9.44 4.97 20.42
C SER A 39 8.98 5.21 18.98
N TYR A 40 9.07 6.47 18.52
CA TYR A 40 8.72 6.83 17.15
C TYR A 40 9.99 7.07 16.34
N THR A 41 10.14 6.30 15.27
CA THR A 41 11.14 6.53 14.22
C THR A 41 10.38 6.90 12.94
N PRO A 42 10.67 8.05 12.31
CA PRO A 42 10.09 8.36 11.02
C PRO A 42 10.44 7.32 9.96
N ALA A 43 9.51 7.04 9.06
CA ALA A 43 9.74 6.24 7.87
C ALA A 43 10.89 6.83 7.03
N ALA A 44 11.76 5.98 6.48
CA ALA A 44 12.91 6.41 5.68
C ALA A 44 12.46 7.25 4.46
N GLU A 45 11.45 6.77 3.71
CA GLU A 45 10.81 7.54 2.65
C GLU A 45 9.64 8.35 3.20
N SER A 46 9.95 9.47 3.85
CA SER A 46 8.95 10.43 4.32
C SER A 46 9.51 11.84 4.36
N PRO A 47 8.67 12.89 4.50
CA PRO A 47 9.17 14.26 4.66
C PRO A 47 10.13 14.45 5.83
N ALA A 48 10.05 13.60 6.87
CA ALA A 48 10.95 13.66 8.03
C ALA A 48 12.19 12.76 7.87
N GLY A 49 12.07 11.63 7.17
CA GLY A 49 13.19 10.70 6.93
C GLY A 49 14.08 11.10 5.76
N ASP A 50 13.48 11.58 4.66
CA ASP A 50 14.18 12.07 3.47
C ASP A 50 13.45 13.26 2.84
N PRO A 51 13.73 14.49 3.32
CA PRO A 51 13.13 15.71 2.79
C PRO A 51 13.44 15.96 1.30
N VAL A 52 14.59 15.47 0.80
CA VAL A 52 15.00 15.68 -0.59
C VAL A 52 14.18 14.78 -1.51
N LEU A 53 14.00 13.51 -1.12
CA LEU A 53 13.12 12.59 -1.83
C LEU A 53 11.66 13.06 -1.78
N ALA A 54 11.18 13.51 -0.61
CA ALA A 54 9.82 14.04 -0.45
C ALA A 54 9.54 15.30 -1.28
N ALA A 55 10.55 16.12 -1.55
CA ALA A 55 10.40 17.25 -2.46
C ALA A 55 10.21 16.83 -3.93
N ARG A 56 10.78 15.68 -4.33
CA ARG A 56 10.64 15.09 -5.68
C ARG A 56 9.37 14.26 -5.82
N TYR A 57 8.99 13.56 -4.75
CA TYR A 57 7.90 12.59 -4.68
C TYR A 57 7.04 12.90 -3.44
N PRO A 58 6.09 13.84 -3.53
CA PRO A 58 5.42 14.41 -2.36
C PRO A 58 4.25 13.58 -1.83
N LEU A 59 3.87 12.48 -2.50
CA LEU A 59 2.72 11.67 -2.13
C LEU A 59 3.17 10.34 -1.52
N ALA A 60 2.64 9.99 -0.35
CA ALA A 60 2.83 8.66 0.22
C ALA A 60 1.91 7.64 -0.47
N LEU A 61 2.48 6.52 -0.92
CA LEU A 61 1.76 5.42 -1.54
C LEU A 61 1.44 4.35 -0.50
N ILE A 62 0.16 4.03 -0.35
CA ILE A 62 -0.29 2.82 0.36
C ILE A 62 -0.85 1.80 -0.62
N THR A 63 -0.55 0.52 -0.41
CA THR A 63 -1.03 -0.59 -1.23
C THR A 63 -2.18 -1.31 -0.52
N THR A 64 -3.40 -0.94 -0.88
CA THR A 64 -4.59 -1.39 -0.15
C THR A 64 -5.17 -2.67 -0.73
N LYS A 65 -5.69 -3.54 0.13
CA LYS A 65 -6.54 -4.65 -0.31
C LYS A 65 -7.95 -4.12 -0.61
N SER A 66 -8.11 -3.51 -1.79
CA SER A 66 -9.39 -2.94 -2.24
C SER A 66 -10.15 -3.82 -3.24
N ALA A 67 -9.47 -4.76 -3.91
CA ALA A 67 -10.14 -5.77 -4.72
C ALA A 67 -10.88 -6.77 -3.81
N LEU A 68 -12.20 -6.83 -3.91
CA LEU A 68 -13.08 -7.61 -3.03
C LEU A 68 -13.19 -9.08 -3.46
N HIS A 69 -13.02 -9.36 -4.75
CA HIS A 69 -13.14 -10.69 -5.36
C HIS A 69 -11.78 -11.37 -5.54
N PHE A 70 -10.69 -10.74 -5.12
CA PHE A 70 -9.35 -11.36 -5.12
C PHE A 70 -8.94 -11.75 -3.70
N LEU A 71 -8.21 -12.85 -3.59
CA LEU A 71 -7.48 -13.20 -2.37
C LEU A 71 -6.00 -12.97 -2.62
N ASN A 72 -5.52 -11.79 -2.25
CA ASN A 72 -4.22 -11.28 -2.73
C ASN A 72 -4.22 -11.29 -4.27
N SER A 73 -3.28 -11.99 -4.91
CA SER A 73 -3.27 -12.17 -6.37
C SER A 73 -4.04 -13.41 -6.84
N SER A 74 -4.52 -14.26 -5.94
CA SER A 74 -5.32 -15.42 -6.34
C SER A 74 -6.67 -15.00 -6.88
N TYR A 75 -7.13 -15.74 -7.89
CA TYR A 75 -8.40 -15.55 -8.60
C TYR A 75 -8.50 -14.33 -9.50
N ALA A 76 -7.43 -13.55 -9.65
CA ALA A 76 -7.38 -12.42 -10.60
C ALA A 76 -7.46 -12.87 -12.07
N ASN A 77 -7.29 -14.16 -12.38
CA ASN A 77 -7.49 -14.73 -13.71
C ASN A 77 -8.94 -15.13 -14.01
N LEU A 78 -9.84 -15.16 -13.01
CA LEU A 78 -11.21 -15.63 -13.22
C LEU A 78 -12.06 -14.54 -13.90
N PRO A 79 -12.67 -14.79 -15.07
CA PRO A 79 -13.42 -13.76 -15.81
C PRO A 79 -14.57 -13.14 -15.00
N HIS A 80 -15.25 -13.93 -14.16
CA HIS A 80 -16.31 -13.43 -13.27
C HIS A 80 -15.76 -12.40 -12.26
N HIS A 81 -14.58 -12.65 -11.70
CA HIS A 81 -13.97 -11.74 -10.72
C HIS A 81 -13.46 -10.48 -11.41
N LEU A 82 -12.78 -10.61 -12.55
CA LEU A 82 -12.35 -9.45 -13.34
C LEU A 82 -13.52 -8.56 -13.76
N LYS A 83 -14.65 -9.16 -14.17
CA LYS A 83 -15.86 -8.40 -14.50
C LYS A 83 -16.42 -7.63 -13.30
N ALA A 84 -16.36 -8.22 -12.11
CA ALA A 84 -16.84 -7.59 -10.88
C ALA A 84 -15.91 -6.46 -10.41
N GLU A 85 -14.58 -6.65 -10.50
CA GLU A 85 -13.56 -5.67 -10.13
C GLU A 85 -13.36 -4.55 -11.14
N ARG A 86 -13.65 -4.81 -12.43
CA ARG A 86 -13.44 -3.91 -13.57
C ARG A 86 -11.96 -3.63 -13.84
N GLU A 87 -11.39 -2.61 -13.23
CA GLU A 87 -10.02 -2.14 -13.47
C GLU A 87 -9.38 -1.67 -12.16
N PRO A 88 -8.04 -1.70 -12.04
CA PRO A 88 -7.35 -1.09 -10.91
C PRO A 88 -7.48 0.44 -10.97
N LEU A 89 -7.82 1.06 -9.85
CA LEU A 89 -7.96 2.51 -9.73
C LEU A 89 -7.06 3.07 -8.63
N LEU A 90 -6.37 4.17 -8.90
CA LEU A 90 -5.64 4.93 -7.89
C LEU A 90 -6.63 5.82 -7.14
N GLU A 91 -6.83 5.61 -5.85
CA GLU A 91 -7.62 6.53 -5.03
C GLU A 91 -6.76 7.74 -4.67
N MET A 92 -7.26 8.95 -4.91
CA MET A 92 -6.53 10.20 -4.69
C MET A 92 -7.46 11.30 -4.16
N HIS A 93 -6.95 12.13 -3.24
CA HIS A 93 -7.72 13.24 -2.70
C HIS A 93 -7.81 14.41 -3.68
N GLN A 94 -8.96 15.09 -3.71
CA GLN A 94 -9.18 16.27 -4.59
C GLN A 94 -8.13 17.38 -4.42
N HIS A 95 -7.62 17.59 -3.20
CA HIS A 95 -6.59 18.59 -2.91
C HIS A 95 -5.24 18.29 -3.57
N ASP A 96 -4.92 17.01 -3.77
CA ASP A 96 -3.69 16.62 -4.45
C ASP A 96 -3.86 16.63 -5.96
N ALA A 97 -5.06 16.33 -6.44
CA ALA A 97 -5.38 16.25 -7.86
C ALA A 97 -5.49 17.63 -8.54
N ALA A 98 -6.10 18.60 -7.85
CA ALA A 98 -6.29 19.95 -8.37
C ALA A 98 -4.98 20.65 -8.83
N PRO A 99 -3.90 20.73 -8.03
CA PRO A 99 -2.64 21.33 -8.47
C PRO A 99 -1.95 20.56 -9.60
N ARG A 100 -2.31 19.28 -9.81
CA ARG A 100 -1.78 18.43 -10.89
C ARG A 100 -2.63 18.48 -12.16
N GLY A 101 -3.76 19.20 -12.15
CA GLY A 101 -4.70 19.25 -13.28
C GLY A 101 -5.32 17.88 -13.61
N ILE A 102 -5.47 17.02 -12.59
CA ILE A 102 -6.01 15.67 -12.70
C ILE A 102 -7.51 15.70 -12.36
N GLY A 103 -8.34 15.25 -13.28
CA GLY A 103 -9.77 15.02 -13.07
C GLY A 103 -10.09 13.57 -12.68
N ASP A 104 -11.34 13.34 -12.26
CA ASP A 104 -11.81 11.98 -11.99
C ASP A 104 -11.77 11.11 -13.25
N HIS A 105 -11.39 9.85 -13.08
CA HIS A 105 -11.18 8.87 -14.16
C HIS A 105 -10.13 9.22 -15.23
N ASP A 106 -9.34 10.29 -15.04
CA ASP A 106 -8.18 10.55 -15.88
C ASP A 106 -7.16 9.40 -15.77
N LEU A 107 -6.50 9.12 -16.89
CA LEU A 107 -5.35 8.24 -16.89
C LEU A 107 -4.15 8.97 -16.28
N VAL A 108 -3.47 8.32 -15.34
CA VAL A 108 -2.31 8.89 -14.65
C VAL A 108 -1.12 7.94 -14.69
N ARG A 109 0.08 8.51 -14.59
CA ARG A 109 1.32 7.80 -14.31
C ARG A 109 1.73 8.08 -12.87
N VAL A 110 1.87 7.02 -12.08
CA VAL A 110 2.45 7.03 -10.74
C VAL A 110 3.90 6.59 -10.86
N SER A 111 4.84 7.34 -10.30
CA SER A 111 6.26 7.08 -10.52
C SER A 111 7.16 7.46 -9.37
N ASN A 112 8.28 6.75 -9.25
CA ASN A 112 9.45 7.12 -8.45
C ASN A 112 10.73 6.60 -9.13
N ASP A 113 11.86 6.61 -8.42
CA ASP A 113 13.16 6.15 -8.96
C ASP A 113 13.19 4.64 -9.29
N ARG A 114 12.26 3.84 -8.75
CA ARG A 114 12.19 2.38 -8.98
C ARG A 114 11.41 2.02 -10.24
N GLY A 115 10.37 2.80 -10.58
CA GLY A 115 9.58 2.54 -11.77
C GLY A 115 8.34 3.39 -11.91
N THR A 116 7.43 2.91 -12.78
CA THR A 116 6.21 3.62 -13.14
C THR A 116 5.04 2.65 -13.24
N VAL A 117 3.85 3.09 -12.81
CA VAL A 117 2.58 2.38 -12.98
C VAL A 117 1.58 3.32 -13.64
N GLU A 118 0.82 2.82 -14.60
CA GLU A 118 -0.22 3.57 -15.29
C GLU A 118 -1.59 2.98 -14.98
N LEU A 119 -2.52 3.82 -14.55
CA LEU A 119 -3.88 3.43 -14.19
C LEU A 119 -4.79 4.66 -14.15
N ARG A 120 -6.10 4.44 -14.13
CA ARG A 120 -7.04 5.55 -13.93
C ARG A 120 -7.10 5.95 -12.46
N VAL A 121 -7.33 7.23 -12.23
CA VAL A 121 -7.53 7.77 -10.88
C VAL A 121 -9.03 7.78 -10.53
N ARG A 122 -9.35 7.56 -9.26
CA ARG A 122 -10.64 7.90 -8.66
C ARG A 122 -10.41 9.03 -7.67
N ILE A 123 -11.04 10.17 -7.92
CA ILE A 123 -10.96 11.33 -7.03
C ILE A 123 -12.05 11.25 -5.98
N GLY A 124 -11.68 11.41 -4.71
CA GLY A 124 -12.63 11.39 -3.59
C GLY A 124 -11.99 11.83 -2.28
N ASP A 125 -12.63 11.43 -1.18
CA ASP A 125 -12.22 11.72 0.20
C ASP A 125 -11.86 10.45 0.99
N ARG A 126 -11.80 9.29 0.31
CA ARG A 126 -11.46 7.99 0.90
C ARG A 126 -10.02 7.93 1.45
N VAL A 127 -9.13 8.73 0.87
CA VAL A 127 -7.74 8.90 1.30
C VAL A 127 -7.52 10.35 1.70
N ARG A 128 -6.69 10.58 2.72
CA ARG A 128 -6.35 11.93 3.17
C ARG A 128 -5.42 12.63 2.16
N PRO A 129 -5.38 13.99 2.13
CA PRO A 129 -4.37 14.72 1.37
C PRO A 129 -2.94 14.24 1.66
N GLY A 130 -2.10 14.22 0.62
CA GLY A 130 -0.72 13.74 0.67
C GLY A 130 -0.58 12.21 0.62
N VAL A 131 -1.68 11.47 0.46
CA VAL A 131 -1.69 9.99 0.37
C VAL A 131 -2.46 9.55 -0.86
N VAL A 132 -1.91 8.59 -1.59
CA VAL A 132 -2.59 7.88 -2.67
C VAL A 132 -2.67 6.39 -2.34
N ALA A 133 -3.78 5.75 -2.68
CA ALA A 133 -3.95 4.32 -2.45
C ALA A 133 -4.09 3.56 -3.77
N MET A 134 -3.20 2.58 -3.97
CA MET A 134 -3.22 1.69 -5.13
C MET A 134 -3.70 0.30 -4.70
N PRO A 135 -4.52 -0.41 -5.50
CA PRO A 135 -4.95 -1.76 -5.18
C PRO A 135 -3.78 -2.74 -5.23
N SER A 136 -3.64 -3.59 -4.21
CA SER A 136 -2.78 -4.76 -4.25
C SER A 136 -3.48 -5.95 -4.92
N GLY A 137 -2.71 -6.94 -5.37
CA GLY A 137 -3.24 -8.19 -5.93
C GLY A 137 -3.51 -8.20 -7.43
N TRP A 138 -3.59 -7.05 -8.09
CA TRP A 138 -3.68 -6.99 -9.56
C TRP A 138 -2.41 -7.52 -10.22
N TRP A 139 -2.59 -8.38 -11.22
CA TRP A 139 -1.48 -8.89 -12.01
C TRP A 139 -0.99 -7.82 -12.96
N ALA A 140 0.33 -7.72 -13.12
CA ALA A 140 0.95 -6.80 -14.05
C ALA A 140 0.41 -6.98 -15.49
N SER A 141 0.19 -8.23 -15.92
CA SER A 141 -0.38 -8.55 -17.24
C SER A 141 -1.84 -8.11 -17.43
N LEU A 142 -2.56 -7.81 -16.34
CA LEU A 142 -3.95 -7.35 -16.34
C LEU A 142 -4.06 -5.87 -16.02
N SER A 143 -2.94 -5.17 -15.82
CA SER A 143 -2.87 -3.76 -15.48
C SER A 143 -2.34 -2.96 -16.68
N PRO A 144 -2.79 -1.71 -16.86
CA PRO A 144 -2.25 -0.85 -17.92
C PRO A 144 -0.74 -0.68 -17.76
N GLY A 145 -0.02 -0.64 -18.88
CA GLY A 145 1.44 -0.53 -18.88
C GLY A 145 2.20 -1.76 -18.34
N GLY A 146 1.54 -2.87 -18.00
CA GLY A 146 2.23 -4.12 -17.65
C GLY A 146 2.95 -4.10 -16.30
N SER A 147 2.49 -3.30 -15.34
CA SER A 147 3.11 -3.09 -14.03
C SER A 147 2.10 -3.16 -12.89
N SER A 148 2.55 -3.19 -11.64
CA SER A 148 1.67 -3.23 -10.46
C SER A 148 2.23 -2.39 -9.33
N ALA A 149 1.47 -2.25 -8.23
CA ALA A 149 1.89 -1.49 -7.05
C ALA A 149 3.32 -1.84 -6.57
N ASN A 150 3.70 -3.11 -6.61
CA ASN A 150 5.02 -3.56 -6.14
C ASN A 150 6.19 -3.10 -7.02
N THR A 151 5.92 -2.55 -8.22
CA THR A 151 6.94 -1.88 -9.03
C THR A 151 7.46 -0.61 -8.34
N LEU A 152 6.67 0.00 -7.46
CA LEU A 152 6.98 1.26 -6.79
C LEU A 152 7.49 1.09 -5.36
N THR A 153 7.22 -0.05 -4.73
CA THR A 153 7.50 -0.28 -3.30
C THR A 153 8.98 -0.58 -3.05
N ALA A 154 9.48 -0.20 -1.88
CA ALA A 154 10.78 -0.67 -1.39
C ALA A 154 10.73 -2.18 -1.06
N ASP A 155 11.90 -2.82 -1.06
CA ASP A 155 12.14 -4.21 -0.64
C ASP A 155 12.85 -4.28 0.72
N GLY A 156 12.77 -3.20 1.51
CA GLY A 156 13.40 -3.08 2.81
C GLY A 156 12.68 -3.84 3.92
N LEU A 157 13.34 -3.90 5.06
CA LEU A 157 12.85 -4.56 6.27
C LEU A 157 12.74 -3.57 7.42
N SER A 158 11.68 -3.70 8.21
CA SER A 158 11.48 -3.00 9.46
C SER A 158 12.53 -3.43 10.48
N ASP A 159 12.92 -2.48 11.33
CA ASP A 159 13.84 -2.58 12.47
C ASP A 159 14.23 -4.00 12.96
N TRP A 160 13.76 -4.41 14.14
CA TRP A 160 14.06 -5.71 14.73
C TRP A 160 13.04 -6.77 14.28
N GLY A 161 11.86 -6.34 13.84
CA GLY A 161 10.76 -7.23 13.46
C GLY A 161 10.92 -7.89 12.09
N GLY A 162 11.75 -7.32 11.20
CA GLY A 162 12.03 -7.86 9.88
C GLY A 162 10.79 -7.94 8.96
N GLY A 163 9.78 -7.11 9.19
CA GLY A 163 8.60 -7.02 8.33
C GLY A 163 8.88 -6.15 7.10
N GLY A 164 8.15 -6.34 6.00
CA GLY A 164 8.35 -5.48 4.81
C GLY A 164 7.89 -4.03 5.05
N ASP A 165 8.64 -3.07 4.52
CA ASP A 165 8.39 -1.62 4.65
C ASP A 165 7.66 -1.00 3.44
N PHE A 166 6.95 -1.80 2.66
CA PHE A 166 6.32 -1.45 1.37
C PHE A 166 5.24 -0.34 1.43
N HIS A 167 4.88 0.16 2.61
CA HIS A 167 4.00 1.34 2.78
C HIS A 167 4.78 2.64 3.03
N ASP A 168 6.07 2.54 3.29
CA ASP A 168 6.99 3.67 3.37
C ASP A 168 7.52 3.93 1.97
N THR A 169 6.63 4.40 1.09
CA THR A 169 6.94 4.62 -0.32
C THR A 169 6.44 5.99 -0.75
N LEU A 170 7.34 6.78 -1.32
CA LEU A 170 7.01 8.08 -1.91
C LEU A 170 6.90 7.98 -3.44
N VAL A 171 5.90 8.69 -3.98
CA VAL A 171 5.62 8.77 -5.42
C VAL A 171 5.23 10.19 -5.85
N GLU A 172 5.31 10.43 -7.15
CA GLU A 172 4.62 11.52 -7.84
C GLU A 172 3.57 10.94 -8.79
N VAL A 173 2.51 11.71 -9.03
CA VAL A 173 1.41 11.39 -9.92
C VAL A 173 1.30 12.46 -11.00
N THR A 174 1.33 12.04 -12.26
CA THR A 174 1.20 12.95 -13.42
C THR A 174 0.06 12.50 -14.33
N ARG A 175 -0.67 13.47 -14.90
CA ARG A 175 -1.72 13.18 -15.88
C ARG A 175 -1.12 12.69 -17.19
N LEU A 176 -1.69 11.64 -17.76
CA LEU A 176 -1.38 11.17 -19.10
C LEU A 176 -2.45 11.62 -20.12
N PRO A 177 -2.06 11.83 -21.40
CA PRO A 177 -3.03 12.06 -22.47
C PRO A 177 -4.02 10.89 -22.59
N SER A 178 -5.30 11.20 -22.73
CA SER A 178 -6.38 10.19 -22.91
C SER A 178 -6.23 9.34 -24.18
N THR A 179 -5.39 9.75 -25.13
CA THR A 179 -5.16 9.06 -26.41
C THR A 179 -4.22 7.86 -26.32
N LEU A 180 -3.57 7.62 -25.17
CA LEU A 180 -2.56 6.56 -25.05
C LEU A 180 -3.14 5.15 -24.92
N TYR A 181 -4.42 5.00 -24.61
CA TYR A 181 -5.10 3.71 -24.49
C TYR A 181 -6.50 3.81 -25.11
N SER A 182 -6.91 2.84 -25.92
CA SER A 182 -8.32 2.73 -26.36
C SER A 182 -9.23 2.58 -25.15
N GLU A 183 -10.47 3.07 -25.22
CA GLU A 183 -11.44 3.01 -24.10
C GLU A 183 -11.60 1.59 -23.51
N ASP A 184 -11.34 0.57 -24.32
CA ASP A 184 -11.15 -0.81 -23.86
C ASP A 184 -9.69 -1.05 -23.46
N ILE A 185 -9.38 -0.91 -22.17
CA ILE A 185 -8.21 -1.57 -21.57
C ILE A 185 -8.52 -3.07 -21.56
N THR A 186 -8.39 -3.70 -22.72
CA THR A 186 -8.51 -5.15 -22.84
C THR A 186 -7.25 -5.72 -22.19
N PRO A 187 -7.36 -6.59 -21.17
CA PRO A 187 -6.18 -7.29 -20.66
C PRO A 187 -5.50 -7.96 -21.85
N LEU A 188 -4.17 -7.76 -21.98
CA LEU A 188 -3.38 -8.29 -23.09
C LEU A 188 -3.75 -9.76 -23.27
N ARG A 189 -4.48 -10.06 -24.37
CA ARG A 189 -4.84 -11.45 -24.72
C ARG A 189 -3.55 -12.16 -25.09
N GLY A 190 -2.90 -12.77 -24.11
CA GLY A 190 -1.64 -13.43 -24.31
C GLY A 190 -1.20 -14.23 -23.10
N VAL A 191 -1.16 -15.54 -23.27
CA VAL A 191 -0.55 -16.56 -22.40
C VAL A 191 -1.41 -17.02 -21.22
N VAL A 192 -2.36 -17.92 -21.53
CA VAL A 192 -2.53 -19.14 -20.72
C VAL A 192 -2.39 -20.31 -21.68
N ARG A 193 -1.23 -20.96 -21.67
CA ARG A 193 -1.12 -22.39 -21.93
C ARG A 193 -0.96 -23.08 -20.58
#